data_AF-A0A7W0Q6S9-F1
#
_entry.id   AF-A0A7W0Q6S9-F1
#
_cell.length_a   1.000
_cell.length_b   1.000
_cell.length_c   1.000
_cell.angle_alpha   90.00
_cell.angle_beta   90.00
_cell.angle_gamma   90.00
#
_symmetry.space_group_name_H-M   'P 1'
#
loop_
_entity.id
_entity.type
_entity.pdbx_description
1 polymer ?
#
loop_
_entity_poly.entity_id
_entity_poly.type
_entity_poly.pdbx_seq_one_letter_code
_entity_poly.pdbx_strand_id
1 'polypeptide(L)'
;MICATTCLALGACATDATDPGEDPRAGTGVHHYVARSDGYVRFDVRHVEAGRARLRVFVADAELPIASFIHPEERAELRGYVATAAGVDYRFEVTRENGDPLAYEPLLVYAPIIDLYEPNDRPETAAVMTIQIFAHLFAGIRTLDEPSPELADWYAVDVTTSQLDVRLDDVPSNLRASLEVYAASDPTRPLGVDRGIENGEALRLTVPTTPGRYLVQVSADFTTAAVTGFATVPDNFVHPYTLWVNQ
;
A
#
# COMPACT_ATOMS: atom_id res chain seq x y z
N MET A 1 10.03 35.10 -11.11
CA MET A 1 9.67 35.02 -9.68
C MET A 1 9.82 33.54 -9.32
N ILE A 2 10.95 33.18 -8.73
CA ILE A 2 11.29 31.78 -8.40
C ILE A 2 10.49 31.44 -7.15
N CYS A 3 9.51 30.54 -7.28
CA CYS A 3 8.80 30.01 -6.12
C CYS A 3 9.76 29.02 -5.44
N ALA A 4 10.46 29.48 -4.42
CA ALA A 4 11.27 28.62 -3.57
C ALA A 4 10.32 27.84 -2.66
N THR A 5 10.10 26.57 -2.96
CA THR A 5 9.41 25.64 -2.08
C THR A 5 10.19 25.53 -0.78
N THR A 6 9.69 26.17 0.26
CA THR A 6 10.32 26.16 1.59
C THR A 6 9.97 24.82 2.25
N CYS A 7 10.84 23.82 2.08
CA CYS A 7 10.80 22.55 2.82
C CYS A 7 11.17 22.84 4.29
N LEU A 8 10.20 22.78 5.21
CA LEU A 8 10.43 22.80 6.65
C LEU A 8 9.75 21.56 7.25
N ALA A 9 10.56 20.76 7.97
CA ALA A 9 10.26 19.52 8.69
C ALA A 9 10.47 18.19 7.94
N LEU A 10 11.65 17.58 8.17
CA LEU A 10 11.99 16.14 8.31
C LEU A 10 11.45 15.05 7.34
N GLY A 11 10.65 15.37 6.32
CA GLY A 11 10.22 14.44 5.27
C GLY A 11 11.08 14.55 4.01
N ALA A 12 11.30 13.44 3.30
CA ALA A 12 11.98 13.44 2.01
C ALA A 12 11.30 14.41 1.03
N CYS A 13 12.03 15.43 0.53
CA CYS A 13 11.53 16.30 -0.52
C CYS A 13 11.57 15.53 -1.85
N ALA A 14 10.46 15.47 -2.59
CA ALA A 14 10.48 15.08 -3.98
C ALA A 14 11.35 16.10 -4.73
N THR A 15 12.42 15.64 -5.38
CA THR A 15 13.17 16.50 -6.30
C THR A 15 12.44 16.49 -7.62
N ASP A 16 11.75 17.58 -7.95
CA ASP A 16 11.30 17.81 -9.33
C ASP A 16 12.55 17.85 -10.22
N ALA A 17 12.79 16.77 -10.95
CA ALA A 17 13.70 16.78 -12.09
C ALA A 17 12.94 17.37 -13.29
N THR A 18 12.58 18.65 -13.21
CA THR A 18 12.11 19.38 -14.39
C THR A 18 13.33 19.88 -15.17
N ASP A 19 13.37 19.58 -16.47
CA ASP A 19 14.36 20.10 -17.40
C ASP A 19 14.33 21.65 -17.32
N PRO A 20 15.45 22.37 -17.09
CA PRO A 20 15.47 23.80 -16.71
C PRO A 20 14.97 24.81 -17.77
N GLY A 21 14.11 24.42 -18.70
CA GLY A 21 13.53 25.27 -19.75
C GLY A 21 12.02 25.20 -19.93
N GLU A 22 11.30 24.30 -19.25
CA GLU A 22 9.84 24.20 -19.39
C GLU A 22 9.11 25.12 -18.40
N ASP A 23 8.08 25.83 -18.89
CA ASP A 23 7.17 26.59 -18.03
C ASP A 23 6.51 25.60 -17.05
N PRO A 24 6.71 25.73 -15.72
CA PRO A 24 6.18 24.79 -14.73
C PRO A 24 4.64 24.72 -14.70
N ARG A 25 3.94 25.51 -15.53
CA ARG A 25 2.49 25.59 -15.59
C ARG A 25 1.86 24.94 -16.82
N ALA A 26 2.63 24.48 -17.81
CA ALA A 26 2.06 23.96 -19.05
C ALA A 26 2.80 22.70 -19.54
N GLY A 27 2.51 21.54 -18.92
CA GLY A 27 3.06 20.25 -19.33
C GLY A 27 2.28 19.09 -18.72
N THR A 28 2.52 17.88 -19.23
CA THR A 28 2.22 16.66 -18.46
C THR A 28 3.19 16.63 -17.30
N GLY A 29 2.73 16.97 -16.09
CA GLY A 29 3.63 16.97 -14.95
C GLY A 29 3.84 15.54 -14.48
N VAL A 30 5.10 15.11 -14.57
CA VAL A 30 5.57 13.81 -14.13
C VAL A 30 6.42 14.05 -12.88
N HIS A 31 6.03 13.45 -11.77
CA HIS A 31 6.75 13.55 -10.50
C HIS A 31 7.26 12.17 -10.10
N HIS A 32 8.56 12.07 -9.81
CA HIS A 32 9.19 10.84 -9.36
C HIS A 32 9.38 10.87 -7.84
N TYR A 33 9.16 9.72 -7.21
CA TYR A 33 9.27 9.55 -5.77
C TYR A 33 9.80 8.15 -5.43
N VAL A 34 10.95 8.09 -4.75
CA VAL A 34 11.50 6.83 -4.25
C VAL A 34 11.16 6.68 -2.77
N ALA A 35 10.39 5.66 -2.42
CA ALA A 35 10.06 5.34 -1.05
C ALA A 35 11.27 4.73 -0.33
N ARG A 36 11.61 5.26 0.86
CA ARG A 36 12.76 4.75 1.63
C ARG A 36 12.40 3.67 2.65
N SER A 37 11.13 3.63 3.04
CA SER A 37 10.52 2.61 3.88
C SER A 37 9.09 2.40 3.41
N ASP A 38 8.38 1.46 4.04
CA ASP A 38 6.95 1.36 3.87
C ASP A 38 6.27 2.62 4.40
N GLY A 39 5.07 2.89 3.89
CA GLY A 39 4.35 4.11 4.21
C GLY A 39 3.31 4.46 3.17
N TYR A 40 3.00 5.74 3.08
CA TYR A 40 2.09 6.24 2.07
C TYR A 40 2.48 7.64 1.59
N VAL A 41 2.06 7.97 0.37
CA VAL A 41 2.11 9.32 -0.18
C VAL A 41 0.69 9.88 -0.18
N ARG A 42 0.51 11.01 0.50
CA ARG A 42 -0.64 11.90 0.31
C ARG A 42 -0.37 12.79 -0.89
N PHE A 43 -1.27 12.81 -1.86
CA PHE A 43 -1.22 13.71 -3.00
C PHE A 43 -2.32 14.77 -2.95
N ASP A 44 -2.03 15.95 -3.49
CA ASP A 44 -2.97 17.03 -3.74
C ASP A 44 -2.64 17.66 -5.09
N VAL A 45 -3.62 17.66 -6.00
CA VAL A 45 -3.56 18.36 -7.29
C VAL A 45 -4.49 19.57 -7.18
N ARG A 46 -3.91 20.74 -6.98
CA ARG A 46 -4.62 21.98 -6.69
C ARG A 46 -4.64 22.92 -7.88
N HIS A 47 -5.46 23.97 -7.78
CA HIS A 47 -5.50 25.08 -8.76
C HIS A 47 -5.64 24.60 -10.21
N VAL A 48 -6.49 23.61 -10.44
CA VAL A 48 -6.75 23.03 -11.77
C VAL A 48 -7.44 24.08 -12.66
N GLU A 49 -6.74 24.61 -13.66
CA GLU A 49 -7.24 25.77 -14.43
C GLU A 49 -8.41 25.42 -15.37
N ALA A 50 -8.44 24.20 -15.92
CA ALA A 50 -9.48 23.75 -16.86
C ALA A 50 -9.60 22.22 -16.95
N GLY A 51 -10.83 21.72 -17.14
CA GLY A 51 -11.12 20.29 -17.31
C GLY A 51 -11.06 19.51 -15.99
N ARG A 52 -11.10 18.18 -16.10
CA ARG A 52 -10.93 17.26 -14.96
C ARG A 52 -9.50 16.77 -14.89
N ALA A 53 -8.88 16.87 -13.71
CA ALA A 53 -7.59 16.29 -13.45
C ALA A 53 -7.69 14.76 -13.37
N ARG A 54 -6.73 14.09 -13.99
CA ARG A 54 -6.45 12.67 -13.83
C ARG A 54 -5.05 12.50 -13.26
N LEU A 55 -4.95 11.79 -12.14
CA LEU A 55 -3.67 11.33 -11.59
C LEU A 55 -3.53 9.84 -11.89
N ARG A 56 -2.40 9.43 -12.48
CA ARG A 56 -2.00 8.04 -12.64
C ARG A 56 -0.72 7.79 -11.86
N VAL A 57 -0.63 6.63 -11.20
CA VAL A 57 0.53 6.27 -10.38
C VAL A 57 1.10 4.97 -10.90
N PHE A 58 2.40 4.92 -11.09
CA PHE A 58 3.13 3.79 -11.64
C PHE A 58 4.23 3.37 -10.67
N VAL A 59 4.63 2.10 -10.75
CA VAL A 59 5.84 1.58 -10.10
C VAL A 59 6.96 1.56 -11.13
N ALA A 60 8.06 2.23 -10.84
CA ALA A 60 9.25 2.34 -11.69
C ALA A 60 8.88 2.67 -13.15
N ASP A 61 9.40 1.88 -14.10
CA ASP A 61 9.16 2.03 -15.54
C ASP A 61 7.91 1.26 -16.04
N ALA A 62 6.99 0.86 -15.14
CA ALA A 62 5.79 0.14 -15.54
C ALA A 62 4.96 0.96 -16.55
N GLU A 63 4.45 0.28 -17.58
CA GLU A 63 3.58 0.88 -18.59
C GLU A 63 2.14 1.06 -18.09
N LEU A 64 1.70 0.20 -17.17
CA LEU A 64 0.36 0.23 -16.60
C LEU A 64 0.37 0.91 -15.22
N PRO A 65 -0.55 1.84 -14.95
CA PRO A 65 -0.65 2.44 -13.63
C PRO A 65 -1.18 1.43 -12.62
N ILE A 66 -0.63 1.46 -11.41
CA ILE A 66 -1.14 0.75 -10.24
C ILE A 66 -2.40 1.43 -9.67
N ALA A 67 -2.55 2.74 -9.90
CA ALA A 67 -3.73 3.50 -9.50
C ALA A 67 -4.05 4.62 -10.50
N SER A 68 -5.34 4.91 -10.68
CA SER A 68 -5.83 6.01 -11.50
C SER A 68 -6.98 6.72 -10.81
N PHE A 69 -6.87 8.03 -10.66
CA PHE A 69 -7.81 8.88 -9.94
C PHE A 69 -8.32 9.98 -10.87
N ILE A 70 -9.62 10.25 -10.85
CA ILE A 70 -10.26 11.33 -11.61
C ILE A 70 -11.28 12.00 -10.70
N HIS A 71 -11.28 13.33 -10.63
CA HIS A 71 -12.36 14.04 -9.94
C HIS A 71 -13.60 14.14 -10.86
N PRO A 72 -14.83 13.86 -10.36
CA PRO A 72 -16.04 13.90 -11.20
C PRO A 72 -16.42 15.32 -11.65
N GLU A 73 -15.96 16.34 -10.96
CA GLU A 73 -16.20 17.76 -11.28
C GLU A 73 -14.99 18.41 -11.95
N GLU A 74 -15.23 19.30 -12.91
CA GLU A 74 -14.18 20.10 -13.55
C GLU A 74 -13.56 21.10 -12.57
N ARG A 75 -12.26 21.38 -12.74
CA ARG A 75 -11.46 22.33 -11.95
C ARG A 75 -11.36 22.03 -10.45
N ALA A 76 -11.94 20.93 -10.01
CA ALA A 76 -11.88 20.51 -8.63
C ALA A 76 -10.50 19.95 -8.29
N GLU A 77 -10.13 20.12 -7.02
CA GLU A 77 -8.90 19.57 -6.47
C GLU A 77 -8.99 18.05 -6.38
N LEU A 78 -7.90 17.37 -6.72
CA LEU A 78 -7.82 15.91 -6.61
C LEU A 78 -6.91 15.56 -5.43
N ARG A 79 -7.49 14.91 -4.41
CA ARG A 79 -6.80 14.52 -3.18
C ARG A 79 -6.96 13.04 -2.90
N GLY A 80 -5.92 12.43 -2.36
CA GLY A 80 -5.94 11.03 -1.95
C GLY A 80 -4.61 10.54 -1.40
N TYR A 81 -4.52 9.23 -1.25
CA TYR A 81 -3.40 8.53 -0.64
C TYR A 81 -3.01 7.33 -1.50
N VAL A 82 -1.73 6.99 -1.53
CA VAL A 82 -1.19 5.81 -2.22
C VAL A 82 -0.24 5.12 -1.25
N ALA A 83 -0.43 3.83 -0.99
CA ALA A 83 0.52 3.05 -0.21
C ALA A 83 1.81 2.85 -1.00
N THR A 84 2.94 2.84 -0.31
CA THR A 84 4.26 2.69 -0.91
C THR A 84 5.09 1.66 -0.15
N ALA A 85 5.82 0.82 -0.87
CA ALA A 85 6.74 -0.17 -0.32
C ALA A 85 8.18 0.35 -0.30
N ALA A 86 8.97 -0.11 0.67
CA ALA A 86 10.36 0.27 0.85
C ALA A 86 11.21 -0.02 -0.41
N GLY A 87 11.99 0.97 -0.85
CA GLY A 87 12.92 0.82 -1.97
C GLY A 87 12.26 0.87 -3.36
N VAL A 88 10.95 1.04 -3.44
CA VAL A 88 10.21 1.15 -4.70
C VAL A 88 10.22 2.59 -5.22
N ASP A 89 10.49 2.74 -6.52
CA ASP A 89 10.33 4.02 -7.23
C ASP A 89 8.90 4.16 -7.75
N TYR A 90 8.31 5.33 -7.60
CA TYR A 90 6.95 5.65 -8.00
C TYR A 90 6.95 6.85 -8.94
N ARG A 91 6.17 6.77 -10.02
CA ARG A 91 5.92 7.87 -10.94
C ARG A 91 4.47 8.32 -10.81
N PHE A 92 4.26 9.61 -10.56
CA PHE A 92 2.96 10.26 -10.49
C PHE A 92 2.78 11.13 -11.73
N GLU A 93 1.84 10.77 -12.60
CA GLU A 93 1.52 11.54 -13.81
C GLU A 93 0.18 12.25 -13.65
N VAL A 94 0.19 13.57 -13.81
CA VAL A 94 -1.04 14.37 -13.83
C VAL A 94 -1.32 14.85 -15.25
N THR A 95 -2.50 14.51 -15.76
CA THR A 95 -2.99 14.92 -17.07
C THR A 95 -4.44 15.39 -16.96
N ARG A 96 -5.00 15.92 -18.05
CA ARG A 96 -6.45 15.98 -18.21
C ARG A 96 -7.03 14.57 -18.37
N GLU A 97 -8.33 14.41 -18.15
CA GLU A 97 -9.06 13.16 -18.36
C GLU A 97 -8.87 12.57 -19.77
N ASN A 98 -8.75 13.41 -20.80
CA ASN A 98 -8.52 12.99 -22.17
C ASN A 98 -7.04 12.71 -22.52
N GLY A 99 -6.13 12.89 -21.57
CA GLY A 99 -4.68 12.71 -21.75
C GLY A 99 -3.91 13.97 -22.10
N ASP A 100 -4.57 15.10 -22.34
CA ASP A 100 -3.89 16.36 -22.68
C ASP A 100 -3.11 16.94 -21.47
N PRO A 101 -2.10 17.79 -21.71
CA PRO A 101 -1.44 18.57 -20.66
C PRO A 101 -2.42 19.38 -19.80
N LEU A 102 -2.10 19.54 -18.52
CA LEU A 102 -2.92 20.25 -17.54
C LEU A 102 -2.07 21.22 -16.70
N ALA A 103 -2.57 22.43 -16.48
CA ALA A 103 -2.00 23.37 -15.51
C ALA A 103 -2.58 23.09 -14.12
N TYR A 104 -1.70 22.91 -13.12
CA TYR A 104 -2.06 22.60 -11.73
C TYR A 104 -0.89 22.91 -10.78
N GLU A 105 -1.13 22.81 -9.47
CA GLU A 105 -0.11 22.86 -8.42
C GLU A 105 -0.05 21.51 -7.68
N PRO A 106 1.05 20.75 -7.79
CA PRO A 106 1.23 19.49 -7.08
C PRO A 106 1.65 19.71 -5.62
N LEU A 107 1.16 18.83 -4.75
CA LEU A 107 1.75 18.57 -3.44
C LEU A 107 1.79 17.06 -3.19
N LEU A 108 2.98 16.51 -3.01
CA LEU A 108 3.20 15.14 -2.56
C LEU A 108 3.82 15.17 -1.16
N VAL A 109 3.20 14.48 -0.20
CA VAL A 109 3.71 14.37 1.17
C VAL A 109 3.80 12.90 1.53
N TYR A 110 5.01 12.44 1.78
CA TYR A 110 5.26 11.09 2.24
C TYR A 110 5.20 10.99 3.76
N ALA A 111 4.57 9.93 4.26
CA ALA A 111 4.57 9.54 5.66
C ALA A 111 5.10 8.11 5.77
N PRO A 112 6.28 7.90 6.39
CA PRO A 112 6.79 6.57 6.63
C PRO A 112 5.97 5.87 7.71
N ILE A 113 5.90 4.55 7.63
CA ILE A 113 5.37 3.72 8.70
C ILE A 113 6.45 2.75 9.12
N ILE A 114 6.62 2.66 10.43
CA ILE A 114 7.61 1.79 11.04
C ILE A 114 6.92 0.46 11.29
N ASP A 115 7.21 -0.51 10.42
CA ASP A 115 6.96 -1.91 10.68
C ASP A 115 8.29 -2.61 10.96
N LEU A 116 8.37 -3.30 12.10
CA LEU A 116 9.60 -4.00 12.51
C LEU A 116 9.76 -5.35 11.82
N TYR A 117 8.71 -5.82 11.14
CA TYR A 117 8.68 -7.13 10.49
C TYR A 117 8.92 -7.05 8.98
N GLU A 118 8.99 -5.85 8.41
CA GLU A 118 9.25 -5.65 6.98
C GLU A 118 10.76 -5.63 6.65
N PRO A 119 11.17 -6.11 5.45
CA PRO A 119 10.32 -6.68 4.40
C PRO A 119 9.97 -8.16 4.67
N ASN A 120 8.70 -8.54 4.54
CA ASN A 120 8.24 -9.94 4.65
C ASN A 120 7.26 -10.38 3.55
N ASP A 121 7.31 -9.74 2.38
CA ASP A 121 6.40 -9.96 1.25
C ASP A 121 6.43 -11.37 0.60
N ARG A 122 7.35 -12.25 1.03
CA ARG A 122 7.60 -13.54 0.37
C ARG A 122 7.85 -14.66 1.39
N PRO A 123 7.54 -15.93 1.03
CA PRO A 123 7.85 -17.08 1.87
C PRO A 123 9.33 -17.14 2.30
N GLU A 124 10.25 -16.79 1.41
CA GLU A 124 11.70 -16.85 1.66
C GLU A 124 12.19 -15.73 2.59
N THR A 125 11.43 -14.64 2.71
CA THR A 125 11.73 -13.49 3.58
C THR A 125 10.79 -13.42 4.77
N ALA A 126 10.05 -14.50 5.07
CA ALA A 126 9.08 -14.53 6.15
C ALA A 126 9.70 -14.14 7.50
N ALA A 127 9.06 -13.19 8.19
CA ALA A 127 9.52 -12.70 9.47
C ALA A 127 9.27 -13.73 10.59
N VAL A 128 10.26 -13.98 11.44
CA VAL A 128 10.12 -14.98 12.52
C VAL A 128 9.21 -14.45 13.63
N MET A 129 8.20 -15.23 14.02
CA MET A 129 7.30 -14.93 15.13
C MET A 129 7.25 -16.06 16.16
N THR A 130 6.92 -15.72 17.42
CA THR A 130 6.91 -16.69 18.53
C THR A 130 5.56 -16.82 19.24
N ILE A 131 4.82 -15.72 19.46
CA ILE A 131 3.52 -15.75 20.14
C ILE A 131 2.58 -14.72 19.52
N GLN A 132 2.95 -13.45 19.60
CA GLN A 132 2.12 -12.32 19.19
C GLN A 132 2.99 -11.26 18.52
N ILE A 133 2.47 -10.67 17.46
CA ILE A 133 3.07 -9.52 16.80
C ILE A 133 2.00 -8.46 16.51
N PHE A 134 2.47 -7.23 16.33
CA PHE A 134 1.70 -6.11 15.80
C PHE A 134 2.37 -5.70 14.50
N ALA A 135 1.63 -5.70 13.41
CA ALA A 135 2.13 -5.39 12.07
C ALA A 135 1.04 -4.66 11.28
N HIS A 136 1.39 -4.06 10.16
CA HIS A 136 0.47 -3.30 9.32
C HIS A 136 0.27 -4.01 7.99
N LEU A 137 -0.99 -4.26 7.63
CA LEU A 137 -1.29 -4.85 6.33
C LEU A 137 -1.39 -3.74 5.29
N PHE A 138 -0.28 -3.48 4.59
CA PHE A 138 -0.18 -2.42 3.59
C PHE A 138 -0.82 -2.79 2.26
N ALA A 139 -2.15 -2.81 2.24
CA ALA A 139 -2.88 -2.98 0.98
C ALA A 139 -3.14 -1.62 0.31
N GLY A 140 -2.30 -1.28 -0.68
CA GLY A 140 -2.47 -0.10 -1.51
C GLY A 140 -3.65 -0.21 -2.50
N ILE A 141 -4.13 0.94 -2.96
CA ILE A 141 -5.13 1.03 -4.03
C ILE A 141 -4.60 0.34 -5.29
N ARG A 142 -5.34 -0.66 -5.81
CA ARG A 142 -5.04 -1.26 -7.11
C ARG A 142 -6.22 -1.12 -8.06
N THR A 143 -5.91 -0.79 -9.31
CA THR A 143 -6.84 -0.86 -10.44
C THR A 143 -6.74 -2.17 -11.23
N LEU A 144 -5.85 -3.10 -10.83
CA LEU A 144 -5.62 -4.37 -11.51
C LEU A 144 -6.19 -5.53 -10.68
N ASP A 145 -6.98 -6.38 -11.33
CA ASP A 145 -7.70 -7.53 -10.75
C ASP A 145 -6.78 -8.70 -10.32
N GLU A 146 -5.47 -8.60 -10.52
CA GLU A 146 -4.54 -9.67 -10.15
C GLU A 146 -4.00 -9.47 -8.73
N PRO A 147 -4.07 -10.46 -7.83
CA PRO A 147 -3.41 -10.37 -6.52
C PRO A 147 -1.90 -10.18 -6.71
N SER A 148 -1.32 -9.13 -6.12
CA SER A 148 0.14 -9.01 -6.08
C SER A 148 0.66 -9.92 -4.97
N PRO A 149 1.60 -10.81 -5.23
CA PRO A 149 2.31 -11.51 -4.15
C PRO A 149 3.03 -10.53 -3.21
N GLU A 150 3.27 -9.29 -3.65
CA GLU A 150 3.94 -8.22 -2.90
C GLU A 150 3.06 -7.48 -1.88
N LEU A 151 1.87 -7.99 -1.56
CA LEU A 151 0.94 -7.40 -0.56
C LEU A 151 0.54 -8.43 0.50
N ALA A 152 1.38 -9.43 0.67
CA ALA A 152 1.16 -10.50 1.62
C ALA A 152 2.30 -10.53 2.63
N ASP A 153 1.98 -10.42 3.89
CA ASP A 153 2.94 -10.49 4.97
C ASP A 153 3.14 -11.97 5.31
N TRP A 154 4.36 -12.46 5.19
CA TRP A 154 4.71 -13.82 5.54
C TRP A 154 5.41 -13.88 6.90
N TYR A 155 4.97 -14.82 7.74
CA TYR A 155 5.56 -15.07 9.04
C TYR A 155 5.97 -16.53 9.19
N ALA A 156 7.11 -16.78 9.81
CA ALA A 156 7.60 -18.11 10.12
C ALA A 156 7.42 -18.43 11.61
N VAL A 157 6.88 -19.61 11.91
CA VAL A 157 6.73 -20.11 13.27
C VAL A 157 7.26 -21.54 13.41
N ASP A 158 8.01 -21.79 14.47
CA ASP A 158 8.46 -23.13 14.85
C ASP A 158 7.43 -23.74 15.82
N VAL A 159 6.76 -24.80 15.34
CA VAL A 159 5.68 -25.50 16.05
C VAL A 159 6.23 -26.77 16.67
N THR A 160 5.81 -27.06 17.90
CA THR A 160 6.24 -28.21 18.71
C THR A 160 5.10 -29.13 19.13
N THR A 161 3.86 -28.70 18.90
CA THR A 161 2.64 -29.42 19.26
C THR A 161 1.98 -30.01 18.01
N SER A 162 0.85 -30.68 18.20
CA SER A 162 0.08 -31.30 17.10
C SER A 162 -1.02 -30.41 16.53
N GLN A 163 -1.12 -29.16 16.98
CA GLN A 163 -2.12 -28.20 16.56
C GLN A 163 -1.51 -26.80 16.55
N LEU A 164 -1.88 -26.00 15.56
CA LEU A 164 -1.53 -24.59 15.47
C LEU A 164 -2.81 -23.78 15.37
N ASP A 165 -3.03 -22.90 16.34
CA ASP A 165 -4.12 -21.93 16.35
C ASP A 165 -3.56 -20.56 15.98
N VAL A 166 -4.08 -19.98 14.90
CA VAL A 166 -3.69 -18.66 14.39
C VAL A 166 -4.91 -17.74 14.42
N ARG A 167 -4.72 -16.51 14.86
CA ARG A 167 -5.79 -15.52 14.94
C ARG A 167 -5.31 -14.15 14.49
N LEU A 168 -6.08 -13.50 13.64
CA LEU A 168 -5.86 -12.13 13.18
C LEU A 168 -6.95 -11.24 13.80
N ASP A 169 -6.57 -10.29 14.64
CA ASP A 169 -7.44 -9.29 15.26
C ASP A 169 -7.16 -7.90 14.73
N ASP A 170 -8.02 -6.95 15.10
CA ASP A 170 -7.87 -5.52 14.79
C ASP A 170 -7.68 -5.27 13.28
N VAL A 171 -8.35 -6.08 12.46
CA VAL A 171 -8.30 -5.95 11.00
C VAL A 171 -8.93 -4.60 10.63
N PRO A 172 -8.26 -3.77 9.81
CA PRO A 172 -8.83 -2.50 9.37
C PRO A 172 -10.20 -2.69 8.75
N SER A 173 -11.14 -1.82 9.13
CA SER A 173 -12.56 -1.99 8.78
C SER A 173 -12.83 -1.97 7.27
N ASN A 174 -11.94 -1.34 6.51
CA ASN A 174 -12.00 -1.17 5.06
C ASN A 174 -11.19 -2.20 4.27
N LEU A 175 -10.70 -3.27 4.92
CA LEU A 175 -10.03 -4.39 4.28
C LEU A 175 -10.84 -5.68 4.37
N ARG A 176 -10.64 -6.50 3.35
CA ARG A 176 -10.97 -7.92 3.38
C ARG A 176 -9.68 -8.73 3.49
N ALA A 177 -9.30 -9.13 4.70
CA ALA A 177 -8.10 -9.90 4.92
C ALA A 177 -8.31 -11.41 4.67
N SER A 178 -7.24 -12.11 4.29
CA SER A 178 -7.11 -13.56 4.23
C SER A 178 -5.99 -14.01 5.17
N LEU A 179 -6.21 -15.12 5.86
CA LEU A 179 -5.25 -15.76 6.76
C LEU A 179 -5.03 -17.20 6.29
N GLU A 180 -3.81 -17.51 5.89
CA GLU A 180 -3.46 -18.83 5.35
C GLU A 180 -2.27 -19.43 6.10
N VAL A 181 -2.25 -20.75 6.27
CA VAL A 181 -1.14 -21.47 6.93
C VAL A 181 -0.57 -22.51 6.00
N TYR A 182 0.74 -22.58 5.90
CA TYR A 182 1.49 -23.49 5.03
C TYR A 182 2.51 -24.29 5.84
N ALA A 183 2.82 -25.50 5.38
CA ALA A 183 4.06 -26.17 5.81
C ALA A 183 5.24 -25.47 5.14
N ALA A 184 6.32 -25.17 5.86
CA ALA A 184 7.48 -24.50 5.25
C ALA A 184 8.18 -25.36 4.17
N SER A 185 7.96 -26.68 4.17
CA SER A 185 8.44 -27.58 3.11
C SER A 185 7.63 -27.48 1.81
N ASP A 186 6.43 -26.91 1.83
CA ASP A 186 5.55 -26.72 0.67
C ASP A 186 4.75 -25.41 0.82
N PRO A 187 5.35 -24.24 0.51
CA PRO A 187 4.68 -22.94 0.60
C PRO A 187 3.67 -22.71 -0.54
N THR A 188 3.43 -23.70 -1.40
CA THR A 188 2.52 -23.55 -2.55
C THR A 188 1.10 -24.01 -2.26
N ARG A 189 0.90 -24.70 -1.13
CA ARG A 189 -0.40 -25.28 -0.77
C ARG A 189 -0.75 -25.00 0.69
N PRO A 190 -1.82 -24.22 0.95
CA PRO A 190 -2.24 -23.96 2.32
C PRO A 190 -2.82 -25.22 2.95
N LEU A 191 -2.49 -25.42 4.23
CA LEU A 191 -3.06 -26.40 5.14
C LEU A 191 -4.44 -25.96 5.65
N GLY A 192 -4.65 -24.65 5.71
CA GLY A 192 -5.89 -24.03 6.13
C GLY A 192 -5.95 -22.59 5.64
N VAL A 193 -7.18 -22.11 5.44
CA VAL A 193 -7.46 -20.74 4.99
C VAL A 193 -8.70 -20.25 5.72
N ASP A 194 -8.63 -19.04 6.25
CA ASP A 194 -9.78 -18.26 6.69
C ASP A 194 -9.81 -16.93 5.91
N ARG A 195 -11.01 -16.47 5.55
CA ARG A 195 -11.19 -15.23 4.77
C ARG A 195 -12.26 -14.38 5.41
N GLY A 196 -11.90 -13.13 5.69
CA GLY A 196 -12.81 -12.16 6.28
C GLY A 196 -13.82 -11.67 5.25
N ILE A 197 -14.80 -10.95 5.75
CA ILE A 197 -15.57 -9.97 4.99
C ILE A 197 -15.01 -8.57 5.27
N GLU A 198 -15.28 -7.61 4.40
CA GLU A 198 -15.10 -6.19 4.77
C GLU A 198 -15.89 -5.91 6.06
N ASN A 199 -15.39 -5.03 6.95
CA ASN A 199 -15.88 -4.66 8.30
C ASN A 199 -14.94 -5.01 9.48
N GLY A 200 -13.69 -5.41 9.23
CA GLY A 200 -12.71 -5.60 10.30
C GLY A 200 -12.97 -6.81 11.19
N GLU A 201 -13.60 -7.85 10.64
CA GLU A 201 -13.82 -9.10 11.35
C GLU A 201 -12.49 -9.79 11.66
N ALA A 202 -12.37 -10.31 12.89
CA ALA A 202 -11.22 -11.11 13.28
C ALA A 202 -11.24 -12.48 12.60
N LEU A 203 -10.12 -12.92 12.06
CA LEU A 203 -9.96 -14.26 11.46
C LEU A 203 -9.39 -15.25 12.47
N ARG A 204 -9.78 -16.52 12.36
CA ARG A 204 -9.34 -17.60 13.23
C ARG A 204 -9.19 -18.88 12.45
N LEU A 205 -8.00 -19.46 12.53
CA LEU A 205 -7.66 -20.68 11.82
C LEU A 205 -6.96 -21.66 12.77
N THR A 206 -7.51 -22.87 12.88
CA THR A 206 -6.90 -23.98 13.61
C THR A 206 -6.52 -25.06 12.61
N VAL A 207 -5.24 -25.45 12.57
CA VAL A 207 -4.75 -26.51 11.69
C VAL A 207 -4.03 -27.62 12.48
N PRO A 208 -4.20 -28.89 12.09
CA PRO A 208 -3.40 -29.98 12.64
C PRO A 208 -1.95 -29.86 12.13
N THR A 209 -0.99 -30.09 13.03
CA THR A 209 0.45 -29.95 12.75
C THR A 209 1.26 -31.12 13.28
N THR A 210 2.53 -31.16 12.90
CA THR A 210 3.58 -31.96 13.53
C THR A 210 4.72 -31.02 13.92
N PRO A 211 5.62 -31.41 14.84
CA PRO A 211 6.78 -30.59 15.15
C PRO A 211 7.57 -30.21 13.89
N GLY A 212 7.78 -28.91 13.66
CA GLY A 212 8.38 -28.38 12.44
C GLY A 212 8.10 -26.90 12.22
N ARG A 213 8.60 -26.36 11.09
CA ARG A 213 8.40 -24.96 10.71
C ARG A 213 7.18 -24.79 9.81
N TYR A 214 6.38 -23.78 10.11
CA TYR A 214 5.20 -23.39 9.35
C TYR A 214 5.31 -21.94 8.93
N LEU A 215 4.60 -21.59 7.86
CA LEU A 215 4.44 -20.22 7.41
C LEU A 215 3.00 -19.79 7.61
N VAL A 216 2.80 -18.55 8.06
CA VAL A 216 1.51 -17.87 8.14
C VAL A 216 1.56 -16.74 7.13
N GLN A 217 0.57 -16.68 6.26
CA GLN A 217 0.40 -15.60 5.30
C GLN A 217 -0.80 -14.76 5.72
N VAL A 218 -0.59 -13.46 5.86
CA VAL A 218 -1.66 -12.46 6.02
C VAL A 218 -1.70 -11.66 4.72
N SER A 219 -2.84 -11.55 4.08
CA SER A 219 -2.96 -10.79 2.82
C SER A 219 -4.31 -10.08 2.73
N ALA A 220 -4.43 -9.13 1.81
CA ALA A 220 -5.72 -8.53 1.48
C ALA A 220 -6.25 -9.10 0.16
N ASP A 221 -7.46 -9.70 0.19
CA ASP A 221 -8.15 -10.23 -0.99
C ASP A 221 -8.71 -9.11 -1.87
N PHE A 222 -9.08 -7.99 -1.25
CA PHE A 222 -9.62 -6.83 -1.92
C PHE A 222 -9.34 -5.57 -1.10
N THR A 223 -8.94 -4.50 -1.77
CA THR A 223 -8.99 -3.15 -1.22
C THR A 223 -10.18 -2.45 -1.84
N THR A 224 -10.98 -1.77 -1.04
CA THR A 224 -12.00 -0.88 -1.58
C THR A 224 -11.38 0.05 -2.63
N ALA A 225 -12.03 0.12 -3.79
CA ALA A 225 -11.56 0.87 -4.94
C ALA A 225 -11.20 2.30 -4.55
N ALA A 226 -10.19 2.85 -5.22
CA ALA A 226 -9.72 4.23 -5.09
C ALA A 226 -10.83 5.24 -4.74
N VAL A 227 -10.98 5.60 -3.47
CA VAL A 227 -11.92 6.66 -3.10
C VAL A 227 -11.15 7.98 -3.18
N THR A 228 -11.49 8.76 -4.19
CA THR A 228 -11.08 10.16 -4.30
C THR A 228 -11.86 10.99 -3.26
N GLY A 229 -11.23 12.03 -2.71
CA GLY A 229 -11.91 12.99 -1.84
C GLY A 229 -11.84 12.71 -0.33
N PHE A 230 -10.98 11.79 0.12
CA PHE A 230 -10.76 11.63 1.56
C PHE A 230 -9.98 12.79 2.16
N ALA A 231 -10.56 13.43 3.17
CA ALA A 231 -9.84 14.37 4.04
C ALA A 231 -8.88 13.66 5.01
N THR A 232 -9.09 12.36 5.27
CA THR A 232 -8.37 11.57 6.27
C THR A 232 -7.61 10.41 5.64
N VAL A 233 -6.51 10.00 6.26
CA VAL A 233 -5.74 8.81 5.87
C VAL A 233 -6.66 7.57 5.98
N PRO A 234 -6.67 6.65 4.99
CA PRO A 234 -7.40 5.40 5.10
C PRO A 234 -6.99 4.60 6.33
N ASP A 235 -7.95 3.96 7.00
CA ASP A 235 -7.73 3.20 8.24
C ASP A 235 -6.62 2.14 8.05
N ASN A 236 -6.72 1.36 6.97
CA ASN A 236 -5.73 0.34 6.63
C ASN A 236 -4.31 0.83 6.35
N PHE A 237 -4.10 2.14 6.21
CA PHE A 237 -2.75 2.67 6.04
C PHE A 237 -2.07 2.90 7.38
N VAL A 238 -2.79 3.03 8.49
CA VAL A 238 -2.20 3.43 9.78
C VAL A 238 -2.61 2.54 10.94
N HIS A 239 -3.53 1.62 10.71
CA HIS A 239 -4.05 0.73 11.72
C HIS A 239 -3.29 -0.60 11.68
N PRO A 240 -2.50 -0.93 12.71
CA PRO A 240 -1.85 -2.23 12.81
C PRO A 240 -2.89 -3.31 13.13
N TYR A 241 -2.80 -4.46 12.46
CA TYR A 241 -3.48 -5.65 12.93
C TYR A 241 -2.67 -6.32 14.04
N THR A 242 -3.33 -7.19 14.79
CA THR A 242 -2.67 -8.06 15.76
C THR A 242 -2.72 -9.51 15.28
N LEU A 243 -1.56 -10.15 15.09
CA LEU A 243 -1.46 -11.57 14.75
C LEU A 243 -1.03 -12.39 15.97
N TRP A 244 -1.79 -13.43 16.25
CA TRP A 244 -1.58 -14.36 17.35
C TRP A 244 -1.32 -15.76 16.83
N VAL A 245 -0.38 -16.44 17.50
CA VAL A 245 -0.14 -17.87 17.36
C VAL A 245 -0.16 -18.53 18.73
N ASN A 246 -0.91 -19.61 18.84
CA ASN A 246 -0.94 -20.50 19.99
C ASN A 246 -0.71 -21.95 19.53
N GLN A 247 0.05 -22.71 20.30
CA GLN A 247 0.44 -24.09 19.97
C GLN A 247 0.30 -25.01 21.18
#